data_AF-A0A835DMP1-F1
#
_entry.id   AF-A0A835DMP1-F1
#
_cell.length_a   1.000
_cell.length_b   1.000
_cell.length_c   1.000
_cell.angle_alpha   90.00
_cell.angle_beta   90.00
_cell.angle_gamma   90.00
#
_symmetry.space_group_name_H-M   'P 1'
#
loop_
_entity.id
_entity.type
_entity.pdbx_description
1 polymer ?
#
loop_
_entity_poly.entity_id
_entity_poly.type
_entity_poly.pdbx_seq_one_letter_code
_entity_poly.pdbx_strand_id
1 'polypeptide(L)'
;MAIPEKLLKFKFHLIFVILVSLLLFFILLLAPRFFDIIAYFWPLFLSTALFLVAIVVFGQISPPGTETSSDKTGEELLDYVAGQPELVEEPQKSE
;
A
#
# COMPACT_ATOMS: atom_id res chain seq x y z
N MET A 1 -7.41 -18.94 -54.84
CA MET A 1 -7.31 -19.76 -53.61
C MET A 1 -8.08 -19.04 -52.49
N ALA A 2 -9.25 -19.53 -52.07
CA ALA A 2 -10.18 -18.84 -51.15
C ALA A 2 -10.03 -19.19 -49.65
N ILE A 3 -8.99 -19.95 -49.31
CA ILE A 3 -8.69 -20.44 -47.96
C ILE A 3 -8.31 -19.30 -46.97
N PRO A 4 -7.54 -18.25 -47.35
CA PRO A 4 -7.11 -17.26 -46.36
C PRO A 4 -8.25 -16.38 -45.83
N GLU A 5 -9.27 -16.08 -46.63
CA GLU A 5 -10.38 -15.20 -46.22
C GLU A 5 -11.23 -15.80 -45.09
N LYS A 6 -11.41 -17.12 -45.10
CA LYS A 6 -12.14 -17.84 -44.04
C LYS A 6 -11.35 -17.85 -42.72
N LEU A 7 -10.02 -17.89 -42.77
CA LEU A 7 -9.15 -17.86 -41.59
C LEU A 7 -9.04 -16.46 -40.99
N LEU A 8 -9.03 -15.41 -41.80
CA LEU A 8 -9.05 -14.03 -41.33
C LEU A 8 -10.30 -13.72 -40.50
N LYS A 9 -11.42 -14.38 -40.79
CA LYS A 9 -12.68 -14.25 -40.05
C LYS A 9 -12.58 -14.73 -38.59
N PHE A 10 -11.66 -15.64 -38.30
CA PHE A 10 -11.44 -16.20 -36.95
C PHE A 10 -10.13 -15.74 -36.30
N LYS A 11 -9.38 -14.80 -36.90
CA LYS A 11 -8.09 -14.32 -36.35
C LYS A 11 -8.17 -13.97 -34.87
N PHE A 12 -9.20 -13.22 -34.47
CA PHE A 12 -9.36 -12.83 -33.06
C PHE A 12 -9.71 -14.00 -32.15
N HIS A 13 -10.52 -14.96 -32.61
CA HIS A 13 -10.79 -16.18 -31.86
C HIS A 13 -9.52 -17.02 -31.69
N LEU A 14 -8.72 -17.15 -32.75
CA LEU A 14 -7.45 -17.86 -32.69
C LEU A 14 -6.47 -17.18 -31.72
N ILE A 15 -6.31 -15.86 -31.83
CA ILE A 15 -5.47 -15.08 -30.91
C ILE A 15 -5.96 -15.23 -29.47
N PHE A 16 -7.27 -15.13 -29.25
CA PHE A 16 -7.85 -15.28 -27.93
C PHE A 16 -7.60 -16.67 -27.34
N VAL A 17 -7.83 -17.74 -28.13
CA VAL A 17 -7.56 -19.12 -27.69
C VAL A 17 -6.08 -19.33 -27.38
N ILE A 18 -5.18 -18.79 -28.21
CA ILE A 18 -3.74 -18.85 -27.97
C ILE A 18 -3.38 -18.11 -26.68
N LEU A 19 -3.91 -16.91 -26.47
CA LEU A 19 -3.63 -16.10 -25.29
C LEU A 19 -4.15 -16.75 -24.00
N VAL A 20 -5.38 -17.29 -24.03
CA VAL A 20 -5.97 -18.02 -22.91
C VAL A 20 -5.19 -19.30 -22.62
N SER A 21 -4.81 -20.05 -23.65
CA SER A 21 -3.99 -21.26 -23.51
C SER A 21 -2.61 -20.94 -22.91
N LEU A 22 -1.97 -19.87 -23.36
CA LEU A 22 -0.68 -19.42 -22.85
C LEU A 22 -0.79 -18.96 -21.39
N LEU A 23 -1.83 -18.21 -21.04
CA LEU A 23 -2.10 -17.80 -19.67
C LEU A 23 -2.33 -19.02 -18.78
N LEU A 24 -3.12 -19.99 -19.24
CA LEU A 24 -3.39 -21.22 -18.49
C LEU A 24 -2.13 -22.05 -18.29
N PHE A 25 -1.28 -22.16 -19.32
CA PHE A 25 0.01 -22.85 -19.23
C PHE A 25 0.95 -22.16 -18.24
N PHE A 26 0.99 -20.83 -18.27
CA PHE A 26 1.76 -20.03 -17.32
C PHE A 26 1.27 -20.23 -15.89
N ILE A 27 -0.04 -20.27 -15.68
CA ILE A 27 -0.63 -20.59 -14.38
C ILE A 27 -0.26 -22.02 -13.97
N LEU A 28 -0.44 -23.03 -14.81
CA LEU A 28 -0.16 -24.42 -14.43
C LEU A 28 1.32 -24.69 -14.11
N LEU A 29 2.25 -24.02 -14.80
CA LEU A 29 3.69 -24.22 -14.57
C LEU A 29 4.29 -23.27 -13.53
N LEU A 30 3.89 -22.00 -13.55
CA LEU A 30 4.46 -20.99 -12.68
C LEU A 30 3.65 -20.80 -11.40
N ALA A 31 2.34 -20.99 -11.45
CA ALA A 31 1.50 -20.79 -10.28
C ALA A 31 1.74 -21.76 -9.12
N PRO A 32 2.17 -23.03 -9.28
CA PRO A 32 2.47 -23.87 -8.11
C PRO A 32 3.45 -23.18 -7.16
N ARG A 33 4.53 -22.60 -7.72
CA ARG A 33 5.52 -21.84 -6.95
C ARG A 33 5.05 -20.43 -6.57
N PHE A 34 4.21 -19.81 -7.40
CA PHE A 34 3.69 -18.46 -7.11
C PHE A 34 2.70 -18.47 -5.94
N PHE A 35 1.86 -19.49 -5.84
CA PHE A 35 0.96 -19.68 -4.69
C PHE A 35 1.75 -19.94 -3.41
N ASP A 36 2.85 -20.69 -3.48
CA ASP A 36 3.75 -20.87 -2.32
C ASP A 36 4.34 -19.53 -1.85
N ILE A 37 4.74 -18.66 -2.77
CA ILE A 37 5.24 -17.32 -2.45
C ILE A 37 4.13 -16.49 -1.81
N ILE A 38 2.92 -16.44 -2.39
CA ILE A 38 1.79 -15.71 -1.81
C ILE A 38 1.45 -16.25 -0.42
N ALA A 39 1.42 -17.57 -0.25
CA ALA A 39 1.14 -18.20 1.04
C ALA A 39 2.23 -17.88 2.07
N TYR A 40 3.50 -17.87 1.68
CA TYR A 40 4.63 -17.50 2.53
C TYR A 40 4.54 -16.04 2.99
N PHE A 41 4.17 -15.12 2.09
CA PHE A 41 4.03 -13.69 2.40
C PHE A 41 2.66 -13.33 2.96
N TRP A 42 1.68 -14.25 2.96
CA TRP A 42 0.33 -14.01 3.44
C TRP A 42 0.28 -13.40 4.84
N PRO A 43 1.07 -13.87 5.83
CA PRO A 43 1.09 -13.27 7.16
C PRO A 43 1.50 -11.78 7.14
N LEU A 44 2.45 -11.41 6.29
CA LEU A 44 2.93 -10.02 6.14
C LEU A 44 1.87 -9.13 5.49
N PHE A 45 1.20 -9.62 4.45
CA PHE A 45 0.09 -8.90 3.83
C PHE A 45 -1.05 -8.72 4.83
N LEU A 46 -1.39 -9.77 5.57
CA LEU A 46 -2.46 -9.74 6.57
C LEU A 46 -2.14 -8.77 7.71
N SER A 47 -0.91 -8.78 8.24
CA SER A 47 -0.50 -7.84 9.29
C SER A 47 -0.50 -6.40 8.81
N THR A 48 -0.04 -6.17 7.58
CA THR A 48 -0.05 -4.83 6.97
C THR A 48 -1.47 -4.34 6.73
N ALA A 49 -2.35 -5.20 6.20
CA ALA A 49 -3.75 -4.86 6.00
C ALA A 49 -4.46 -4.55 7.33
N LEU A 50 -4.27 -5.39 8.36
CA LEU A 50 -4.82 -5.14 9.70
C LEU A 50 -4.30 -3.84 10.31
N PHE A 51 -3.00 -3.55 10.14
CA PHE A 51 -2.41 -2.30 10.61
C PHE A 51 -3.02 -1.07 9.91
N LEU A 52 -3.17 -1.11 8.59
CA LEU A 52 -3.82 -0.04 7.83
C LEU A 52 -5.28 0.14 8.23
N VAL A 53 -6.02 -0.97 8.41
CA VAL A 53 -7.40 -0.94 8.92
C VAL A 53 -7.43 -0.31 10.31
N ALA A 54 -6.51 -0.67 11.20
CA ALA A 54 -6.42 -0.07 12.52
C ALA A 54 -6.18 1.45 12.44
N ILE A 55 -5.23 1.90 11.61
CA ILE A 55 -4.99 3.34 11.38
C ILE A 55 -6.26 4.04 10.92
N VAL A 56 -6.97 3.48 9.93
CA VAL A 56 -8.20 4.09 9.39
C VAL A 56 -9.32 4.11 10.43
N VAL A 57 -9.46 3.05 11.21
CA VAL A 57 -10.46 2.99 12.28
C VAL A 57 -10.12 4.01 13.36
N PHE A 58 -8.89 4.00 13.90
CA PHE A 58 -8.45 4.95 14.94
C PHE A 58 -8.51 6.41 14.47
N GLY A 59 -8.19 6.68 13.21
CA GLY A 59 -8.34 8.01 12.62
C GLY A 59 -9.80 8.46 12.55
N GLN A 60 -10.74 7.55 12.23
CA GLN A 60 -12.16 7.89 12.15
C GLN A 60 -12.89 7.92 13.49
N ILE A 61 -12.46 7.13 14.48
CA ILE A 61 -13.04 7.18 15.84
C ILE A 61 -12.46 8.29 16.71
N SER A 62 -11.47 9.03 16.20
CA SER A 62 -10.98 10.23 16.88
C SER A 62 -12.10 11.29 16.89
N PRO A 63 -12.46 11.84 18.06
CA PRO A 63 -13.47 12.89 18.14
C PRO A 63 -13.08 14.07 17.23
N PRO A 64 -14.04 14.72 16.53
CA PRO A 64 -13.79 15.86 15.63
C PRO A 64 -13.37 17.17 16.36
N GLY A 65 -12.68 17.05 17.48
CA GLY A 65 -12.15 18.15 18.28
C GLY A 65 -10.64 18.07 18.54
N THR A 66 -9.97 17.01 18.10
CA THR A 66 -8.51 16.82 18.26
C THR A 66 -7.70 17.33 17.07
N GLU A 67 -8.36 17.95 16.07
CA GLU A 67 -7.70 18.68 14.97
C GLU A 67 -6.69 19.72 15.50
N THR A 68 -6.95 20.28 16.69
CA THR A 68 -6.07 21.28 17.33
C THR A 68 -4.93 20.69 18.17
N SER A 69 -4.94 19.38 18.42
CA SER A 69 -3.93 18.69 19.22
C SER A 69 -3.00 17.82 18.38
N SER A 70 -3.47 17.24 17.26
CA SER A 70 -2.60 16.46 16.37
C SER A 70 -1.60 17.36 15.65
N ASP A 71 -2.02 18.53 15.18
CA ASP A 71 -1.12 19.54 14.60
C ASP A 71 -0.11 20.04 15.65
N LYS A 72 -0.57 20.31 16.88
CA LYS A 72 0.31 20.70 17.99
C LYS A 72 1.33 19.63 18.37
N THR A 73 0.95 18.36 18.41
CA THR A 73 1.88 17.26 18.75
C THR A 73 2.89 17.00 17.64
N GLY A 74 2.51 17.18 16.37
CA GLY A 74 3.46 17.14 15.25
C GLY A 74 4.44 18.30 15.28
N GLU A 75 3.94 19.52 15.51
CA GLU A 75 4.75 20.74 15.64
C GLU A 75 5.70 20.68 16.84
N GLU A 76 5.28 20.14 17.99
CA GLU A 76 6.12 19.97 19.17
C GLU A 76 7.28 18.97 18.94
N LEU A 77 7.03 17.90 18.18
CA LEU A 77 8.08 16.95 17.78
C LEU A 77 9.06 17.57 16.77
N LEU A 78 8.55 18.39 15.85
CA LEU A 78 9.37 19.13 14.90
C LEU A 78 10.21 20.20 15.60
N ASP A 79 9.67 20.92 16.59
CA ASP A 79 10.39 21.90 17.40
C ASP A 79 11.43 21.25 18.31
N TYR A 80 11.16 20.06 18.85
CA TYR A 80 12.11 19.25 19.61
C TYR A 80 13.30 18.78 18.74
N VAL A 81 13.03 18.35 17.50
CA VAL A 81 14.08 17.92 16.54
C VAL A 81 14.81 19.11 15.93
N ALA A 82 14.12 20.22 15.69
CA ALA A 82 14.71 21.46 15.18
C ALA A 82 15.62 22.14 16.21
N GLY A 83 15.53 21.75 17.47
CA GLY A 83 16.32 22.29 18.56
C GLY A 83 16.02 23.77 18.76
N GLN A 84 14.94 24.09 19.47
CA GLN A 84 14.83 25.46 19.99
C GLN A 84 16.04 25.75 20.89
N PRO A 85 16.78 26.85 20.66
CA PRO A 85 17.74 27.33 21.64
C PRO A 85 16.94 27.66 22.90
N GLU A 86 17.22 26.94 23.99
CA GLU A 86 16.74 27.28 25.33
C GLU A 86 16.91 28.80 25.52
N LEU A 87 15.80 29.54 25.57
CA LEU A 87 15.81 30.81 26.25
C LEU A 87 16.07 30.47 27.71
N VAL A 88 17.35 30.46 28.06
CA VAL A 88 17.87 30.49 29.42
C VAL A 88 17.27 31.73 30.07
N GLU A 89 16.10 31.57 30.69
CA GLU A 89 15.64 32.50 31.71
C GLU A 89 16.53 32.28 32.94
N GLU A 90 17.59 33.08 33.02
CA GLU A 90 18.36 33.26 34.24
C GLU A 90 17.40 33.67 35.37
N PRO A 91 17.42 33.00 36.54
CA PRO A 91 16.67 33.49 37.68
C PRO A 91 17.35 34.79 38.14
N GLN A 92 16.67 35.91 37.91
CA GLN A 92 17.01 37.21 38.50
C GLN A 92 17.15 37.04 40.02
N LYS A 93 18.40 36.96 40.48
CA LYS A 93 18.77 37.07 41.89
C LYS A 93 18.57 38.53 42.30
N SER A 94 17.41 38.84 42.89
CA SER A 94 17.20 40.10 43.60
C SER A 94 17.84 40.00 44.99
N GLU A 95 18.87 40.81 45.22
CA GLU A 95 19.29 41.29 46.55
C GLU A 95 18.26 42.26 47.14
#